data_AF-A0A2I0NYY7-F1
#
_entry.id   AF-A0A2I0NYY7-F1
#
_cell.length_a   1.000
_cell.length_b   1.000
_cell.length_c   1.000
_cell.angle_alpha   90.00
_cell.angle_beta   90.00
_cell.angle_gamma   90.00
#
_symmetry.space_group_name_H-M   'P 1'
#
loop_
_entity.id
_entity.type
_entity.pdbx_description
1 polymer ?
#
loop_
_entity_poly.entity_id
_entity_poly.type
_entity_poly.pdbx_seq_one_letter_code
_entity_poly.pdbx_strand_id
1 'polypeptide(L)'
;MSEYIIKNGTVYDPKSGVKGEVKDICIKDGKIVEKVSSKATSIDAKGKTVMPGAVEVHAHVAGPKVNEGRNFRPEDKLFSYTPTGKNTRMAGGFSIPTTFKTGYEYAKMGYTTVMEAAMPPLYARHVHEEIKDTPIIDEAAFPVFGNNWFVFEYLKNNEMDNVMAYISWLLKSTKGYAIKIVNPGGSEA
;
A
#
# COMPACT_ATOMS: atom_id res chain seq x y z
N MET A 1 1.50 25.53 9.78
CA MET A 1 2.30 24.44 10.35
C MET A 1 1.42 23.66 11.31
N SER A 2 1.34 22.35 11.16
CA SER A 2 0.59 21.48 12.06
C SER A 2 1.55 20.85 13.07
N GLU A 3 1.24 20.99 14.36
CA GLU A 3 2.01 20.37 15.45
C GLU A 3 1.07 19.51 16.29
N TYR A 4 1.50 18.29 16.57
CA TYR A 4 0.80 17.33 17.43
C TYR A 4 1.75 16.75 18.47
N ILE A 5 1.20 16.36 19.61
CA ILE A 5 1.89 15.55 20.62
C ILE A 5 0.98 14.42 21.07
N ILE A 6 1.44 13.18 20.92
CA ILE A 6 0.79 11.99 21.48
C ILE A 6 1.40 11.77 22.85
N LYS A 7 0.60 11.87 23.92
CA LYS A 7 1.09 11.85 25.30
C LYS A 7 0.80 10.53 26.00
N ASN A 8 1.70 10.13 26.90
CA ASN A 8 1.51 9.01 27.84
C ASN A 8 1.21 7.65 27.18
N GLY A 9 1.63 7.45 25.93
CA GLY A 9 1.38 6.20 25.21
C GLY A 9 2.39 5.12 25.59
N THR A 10 1.96 3.87 25.65
CA THR A 10 2.86 2.72 25.76
C THR A 10 3.45 2.43 24.37
N VAL A 11 4.66 2.92 24.12
CA VAL A 11 5.28 2.91 22.79
C VAL A 11 5.99 1.58 22.53
N TYR A 12 5.79 1.04 21.34
CA TYR A 12 6.57 -0.08 20.80
C TYR A 12 7.22 0.32 19.48
N ASP A 13 8.55 0.33 19.46
CA ASP A 13 9.35 0.54 18.26
C ASP A 13 10.52 -0.45 18.26
N PRO A 14 10.37 -1.60 17.58
CA PRO A 14 11.41 -2.62 17.52
C PRO A 14 12.73 -2.12 16.91
N LYS A 15 12.68 -1.13 15.99
CA LYS A 15 13.87 -0.64 15.30
C LYS A 15 14.77 0.17 16.23
N SER A 16 14.18 1.00 17.09
CA SER A 16 14.93 1.75 18.10
C SER A 16 15.06 1.00 19.43
N GLY A 17 14.44 -0.18 19.56
CA GLY A 17 14.52 -1.05 20.73
C GLY A 17 13.56 -0.68 21.87
N VAL A 18 12.58 0.19 21.64
CA VAL A 18 11.57 0.57 22.63
C VAL A 18 10.53 -0.53 22.76
N LYS A 19 10.41 -1.13 23.96
CA LYS A 19 9.60 -2.33 24.23
C LYS A 19 8.52 -2.09 25.28
N GLY A 20 7.57 -1.19 25.00
CA GLY A 20 6.44 -0.92 25.88
C GLY A 20 6.72 0.13 26.95
N GLU A 21 7.54 1.13 26.62
CA GLU A 21 7.83 2.25 27.53
C GLU A 21 6.79 3.36 27.38
N VAL A 22 6.41 4.00 28.49
CA VAL A 22 5.52 5.18 28.45
C VAL A 22 6.30 6.39 27.96
N LYS A 23 5.97 6.89 26.76
CA LYS A 23 6.66 8.01 26.12
C LYS A 23 5.68 8.92 25.37
N ASP A 24 6.12 10.16 25.17
CA ASP A 24 5.45 11.13 24.31
C ASP A 24 6.07 11.10 22.90
N ILE A 25 5.24 11.23 21.86
CA ILE A 25 5.67 11.33 20.47
C ILE A 25 5.28 12.70 19.91
N CYS A 26 6.29 13.48 19.51
CA CYS A 26 6.11 14.81 18.94
C CYS A 26 6.10 14.74 17.41
N ILE A 27 5.13 15.41 16.77
CA ILE A 27 4.95 15.41 15.32
C ILE A 27 4.81 16.86 14.85
N LYS A 28 5.57 17.23 13.81
CA LYS A 28 5.49 18.54 13.16
C LYS A 28 5.51 18.38 11.65
N ASP A 29 4.53 18.99 10.99
CA ASP A 29 4.41 19.03 9.53
C ASP A 29 4.59 17.65 8.86
N GLY A 30 3.99 16.61 9.46
CA GLY A 30 4.00 15.24 8.95
C GLY A 30 5.27 14.42 9.27
N LYS A 31 6.17 14.94 10.11
CA LYS A 31 7.39 14.23 10.54
C LYS A 31 7.46 14.10 12.06
N ILE A 32 8.03 13.00 12.54
CA ILE A 32 8.38 12.82 13.95
C ILE A 32 9.58 13.73 14.26
N VAL A 33 9.49 14.51 15.33
CA VAL A 33 10.51 15.48 15.76
C VAL A 33 10.80 15.32 17.25
N GLU A 34 11.90 15.90 17.73
CA GLU A 34 12.27 15.80 19.15
C GLU A 34 11.32 16.58 20.07
N LYS A 35 10.82 17.74 19.63
CA LYS A 35 9.99 18.65 20.42
C LYS A 35 9.02 19.43 19.53
N VAL A 36 7.89 19.82 20.12
CA VAL A 36 6.90 20.74 19.53
C VAL A 36 6.63 21.91 20.49
N SER A 37 5.98 22.96 20.00
CA SER A 37 5.63 24.10 20.83
C SER A 37 4.52 23.75 21.84
N SER A 38 4.33 24.61 22.84
CA SER A 38 3.23 24.49 23.80
C SER A 38 1.83 24.62 23.17
N LYS A 39 1.74 25.04 21.91
CA LYS A 39 0.49 25.16 21.14
C LYS A 39 0.14 23.89 20.35
N ALA A 40 0.98 22.85 20.41
CA ALA A 40 0.73 21.60 19.70
C ALA A 40 -0.59 20.95 20.16
N THR A 41 -1.34 20.41 19.20
CA THR A 41 -2.58 19.68 19.48
C THR A 41 -2.23 18.39 20.24
N SER A 42 -2.78 18.24 21.44
CA SER A 42 -2.50 17.09 22.30
C SER A 42 -3.46 15.94 22.04
N ILE A 43 -2.92 14.72 21.96
CA ILE A 43 -3.67 13.46 21.89
C ILE A 43 -3.29 12.64 23.13
N ASP A 44 -4.24 12.34 24.01
CA ASP A 44 -3.99 11.54 25.20
C ASP A 44 -4.06 10.03 24.91
N ALA A 45 -2.91 9.38 24.96
CA ALA A 45 -2.74 7.94 24.74
C ALA A 45 -2.53 7.15 26.04
N LYS A 46 -2.86 7.72 27.22
CA LYS A 46 -2.77 6.99 28.48
C LYS A 46 -3.53 5.66 28.42
N GLY A 47 -2.83 4.59 28.81
CA GLY A 47 -3.34 3.21 28.79
C GLY A 47 -3.55 2.63 27.39
N LYS A 48 -3.02 3.27 26.34
CA LYS A 48 -3.11 2.82 24.94
C LYS A 48 -1.73 2.49 24.41
N THR A 49 -1.70 1.51 23.51
CA THR A 49 -0.52 1.15 22.74
C THR A 49 -0.30 2.15 21.61
N VAL A 50 0.94 2.58 21.42
CA VAL A 50 1.37 3.44 20.30
C VAL A 50 2.43 2.69 19.50
N MET A 51 2.23 2.57 18.19
CA MET A 51 3.12 1.88 17.25
C MET A 51 3.31 2.75 16.00
N PRO A 52 4.37 2.49 15.20
CA PRO A 52 4.45 2.98 13.83
C PRO A 52 3.22 2.52 13.02
N GLY A 53 2.85 3.30 12.00
CA GLY A 53 1.87 2.84 11.02
C GLY A 53 2.31 1.54 10.38
N ALA A 54 1.40 0.57 10.28
CA ALA A 54 1.72 -0.75 9.77
C ALA A 54 1.93 -0.71 8.24
N VAL A 55 2.81 -1.61 7.76
CA VAL A 55 3.21 -1.71 6.36
C VAL A 55 2.83 -3.10 5.84
N GLU A 56 1.91 -3.13 4.88
CA GLU A 56 1.56 -4.34 4.12
C GLU A 56 2.45 -4.44 2.89
N VAL A 57 3.23 -5.53 2.82
CA VAL A 57 4.24 -5.73 1.77
C VAL A 57 3.73 -6.53 0.58
N HIS A 58 2.56 -7.17 0.71
CA HIS A 58 2.00 -8.01 -0.34
C HIS A 58 0.47 -8.10 -0.26
N ALA A 59 -0.23 -7.28 -1.04
CA ALA A 59 -1.68 -7.39 -1.21
C ALA A 59 -2.10 -7.31 -2.68
N HIS A 60 -3.34 -7.71 -2.95
CA HIS A 60 -3.99 -7.51 -4.25
C HIS A 60 -5.15 -6.51 -4.07
N VAL A 61 -4.82 -5.23 -4.24
CA VAL A 61 -5.69 -4.09 -3.93
C VAL A 61 -6.03 -3.27 -5.17
N ALA A 62 -5.18 -3.29 -6.20
CA ALA A 62 -5.33 -2.46 -7.39
C ALA A 62 -5.04 -3.22 -8.70
N GLY A 63 -5.81 -2.90 -9.73
CA GLY A 63 -5.56 -3.29 -11.11
C GLY A 63 -6.60 -4.22 -11.74
N PRO A 64 -6.35 -4.63 -13.00
CA PRO A 64 -7.33 -5.35 -13.81
C PRO A 64 -7.79 -6.66 -13.17
N LYS A 65 -6.86 -7.45 -12.60
CA LYS A 65 -7.20 -8.71 -11.94
C LYS A 65 -8.13 -8.51 -10.74
N VAL A 66 -7.93 -7.43 -9.99
CA VAL A 66 -8.69 -7.14 -8.76
C VAL A 66 -10.07 -6.66 -9.18
N ASN A 67 -10.14 -5.76 -10.15
CA ASN A 67 -11.41 -5.23 -10.62
C ASN A 67 -12.26 -6.29 -11.32
N GLU A 68 -11.67 -7.23 -12.05
CA GLU A 68 -12.40 -8.36 -12.62
C GLU A 68 -13.07 -9.19 -11.52
N GLY A 69 -12.34 -9.48 -10.44
CA GLY A 69 -12.89 -10.11 -9.24
C GLY A 69 -14.04 -9.32 -8.61
N ARG A 70 -13.95 -7.98 -8.58
CA ARG A 70 -15.05 -7.13 -8.11
C ARG A 70 -16.26 -7.17 -9.06
N ASN A 71 -16.05 -7.21 -10.37
CA ASN A 71 -17.10 -7.11 -11.38
C ASN A 71 -17.90 -8.41 -11.50
N PHE A 72 -17.20 -9.55 -11.51
CA PHE A 72 -17.84 -10.86 -11.64
C PHE A 72 -18.59 -11.29 -10.37
N ARG A 73 -18.36 -10.62 -9.23
CA ARG A 73 -18.90 -11.01 -7.92
C ARG A 73 -19.87 -9.99 -7.31
N PRO A 74 -21.05 -9.75 -7.91
CA PRO A 74 -22.03 -8.83 -7.35
C PRO A 74 -22.56 -9.31 -5.98
N GLU A 75 -22.59 -10.63 -5.73
CA GLU A 75 -23.00 -11.22 -4.46
C GLU A 75 -22.08 -10.80 -3.30
N ASP A 76 -20.79 -10.57 -3.56
CA ASP A 76 -19.84 -10.09 -2.56
C ASP A 76 -20.16 -8.66 -2.09
N LYS A 77 -20.90 -7.89 -2.89
CA LYS A 77 -21.27 -6.48 -2.63
C LYS A 77 -22.71 -6.31 -2.16
N LEU A 78 -23.62 -7.19 -2.59
CA LEU A 78 -25.08 -7.00 -2.51
C LEU A 78 -25.58 -6.64 -1.10
N PHE A 79 -24.96 -7.22 -0.07
CA PHE A 79 -25.35 -7.01 1.34
C PHE A 79 -24.22 -6.42 2.21
N SER A 80 -23.10 -6.03 1.62
CA SER A 80 -21.87 -5.63 2.34
C SER A 80 -21.46 -4.17 2.09
N TYR A 81 -22.42 -3.34 1.67
CA TYR A 81 -22.15 -1.95 1.32
C TYR A 81 -22.36 -0.98 2.50
N THR A 82 -21.58 0.10 2.48
CA THR A 82 -21.72 1.26 3.34
C THR A 82 -22.04 2.46 2.45
N PRO A 83 -23.17 3.16 2.68
CA PRO A 83 -23.52 4.36 1.92
C PRO A 83 -22.46 5.47 2.05
N THR A 84 -22.50 6.44 1.13
CA THR A 84 -21.70 7.67 1.23
C THR A 84 -21.96 8.37 2.56
N GLY A 85 -20.88 8.71 3.28
CA GLY A 85 -20.91 9.45 4.54
C GLY A 85 -20.44 10.90 4.35
N LYS A 86 -20.32 11.63 5.47
CA LYS A 86 -19.89 13.04 5.47
C LYS A 86 -18.51 13.25 4.81
N ASN A 87 -17.58 12.34 5.10
CA ASN A 87 -16.18 12.41 4.63
C ASN A 87 -15.75 11.13 3.89
N THR A 88 -16.69 10.24 3.57
CA THR A 88 -16.41 8.92 3.00
C THR A 88 -17.28 8.67 1.79
N ARG A 89 -16.71 8.01 0.76
CA ARG A 89 -17.47 7.56 -0.41
C ARG A 89 -18.18 6.24 -0.10
N MET A 90 -19.18 5.90 -0.92
CA MET A 90 -19.81 4.57 -0.88
C MET A 90 -18.73 3.48 -1.02
N ALA A 91 -18.84 2.47 -0.17
CA ALA A 91 -17.88 1.39 -0.02
C ALA A 91 -18.63 0.06 -0.08
N GLY A 92 -18.10 -0.97 -0.75
CA GLY A 92 -18.74 -2.29 -0.84
C GLY A 92 -17.74 -3.41 -1.09
N GLY A 93 -18.22 -4.65 -1.05
CA GLY A 93 -17.38 -5.85 -1.19
C GLY A 93 -16.87 -6.34 0.17
N PHE A 94 -17.02 -7.63 0.47
CA PHE A 94 -16.50 -8.25 1.69
C PHE A 94 -15.10 -8.80 1.44
N SER A 95 -14.96 -9.66 0.43
CA SER A 95 -13.68 -10.29 0.10
C SER A 95 -12.83 -9.45 -0.86
N ILE A 96 -13.45 -8.76 -1.83
CA ILE A 96 -12.74 -7.90 -2.78
C ILE A 96 -13.35 -6.50 -2.70
N PRO A 97 -12.92 -5.68 -1.73
CA PRO A 97 -13.50 -4.36 -1.50
C PRO A 97 -13.32 -3.41 -2.71
N THR A 98 -14.21 -2.41 -2.80
CA THR A 98 -13.99 -1.25 -3.68
C THR A 98 -12.76 -0.45 -3.25
N THR A 99 -12.18 0.35 -4.14
CA THR A 99 -10.96 1.16 -3.87
C THR A 99 -11.10 2.02 -2.61
N PHE A 100 -12.19 2.79 -2.50
CA PHE A 100 -12.47 3.58 -1.30
C PHE A 100 -12.56 2.74 -0.03
N LYS A 101 -13.25 1.60 -0.07
CA LYS A 101 -13.37 0.69 1.07
C LYS A 101 -12.01 0.16 1.49
N THR A 102 -11.17 -0.20 0.52
CA THR A 102 -9.81 -0.73 0.74
C THR A 102 -8.99 0.22 1.61
N GLY A 103 -8.89 1.49 1.22
CA GLY A 103 -8.14 2.48 2.00
C GLY A 103 -8.70 2.71 3.40
N TYR A 104 -10.03 2.76 3.54
CA TYR A 104 -10.67 2.93 4.85
C TYR A 104 -10.45 1.74 5.79
N GLU A 105 -10.54 0.50 5.30
CA GLU A 105 -10.34 -0.68 6.15
C GLU A 105 -8.88 -0.83 6.59
N TYR A 106 -7.90 -0.57 5.72
CA TYR A 106 -6.50 -0.53 6.14
C TYR A 106 -6.25 0.54 7.20
N ALA A 107 -6.77 1.75 7.00
CA ALA A 107 -6.61 2.84 7.96
C ALA A 107 -7.22 2.53 9.34
N LYS A 108 -8.39 1.86 9.39
CA LYS A 108 -9.02 1.44 10.66
C LYS A 108 -8.16 0.45 11.44
N MET A 109 -7.40 -0.39 10.75
CA MET A 109 -6.49 -1.36 11.37
C MET A 109 -5.13 -0.74 11.74
N GLY A 110 -4.89 0.53 11.43
CA GLY A 110 -3.62 1.21 11.70
C GLY A 110 -2.54 0.99 10.63
N TYR A 111 -2.90 0.50 9.44
CA TYR A 111 -2.00 0.44 8.29
C TYR A 111 -1.94 1.77 7.58
N THR A 112 -0.73 2.16 7.16
CA THR A 112 -0.47 3.42 6.45
C THR A 112 0.21 3.22 5.11
N THR A 113 0.71 2.02 4.81
CA THR A 113 1.37 1.71 3.54
C THR A 113 1.00 0.32 3.06
N VAL A 114 0.67 0.18 1.79
CA VAL A 114 0.28 -1.10 1.17
C VAL A 114 0.92 -1.27 -0.20
N MET A 115 1.38 -2.47 -0.52
CA MET A 115 2.02 -2.76 -1.81
C MET A 115 1.14 -3.66 -2.69
N GLU A 116 0.74 -3.16 -3.86
CA GLU A 116 0.09 -3.98 -4.90
C GLU A 116 1.10 -4.98 -5.48
N ALA A 117 0.82 -6.25 -5.24
CA ALA A 117 1.79 -7.30 -5.38
C ALA A 117 2.00 -7.78 -6.82
N ALA A 118 1.13 -7.44 -7.78
CA ALA A 118 1.27 -7.92 -9.16
C ALA A 118 0.65 -6.96 -10.18
N MET A 119 1.44 -6.06 -10.75
CA MET A 119 1.01 -5.16 -11.82
C MET A 119 1.41 -5.73 -13.19
N PRO A 120 0.46 -6.10 -14.06
CA PRO A 120 0.78 -6.38 -15.47
C PRO A 120 1.30 -5.09 -16.14
N PRO A 121 2.50 -5.07 -16.75
CA PRO A 121 3.10 -3.84 -17.25
C PRO A 121 2.23 -3.03 -18.23
N LEU A 122 1.52 -3.71 -19.14
CA LEU A 122 0.63 -3.06 -20.11
C LEU A 122 -0.56 -2.34 -19.45
N TYR A 123 -1.04 -2.88 -18.33
CA TYR A 123 -2.19 -2.36 -17.58
C TYR A 123 -1.77 -1.45 -16.41
N ALA A 124 -0.52 -0.96 -16.39
CA ALA A 124 -0.03 -0.11 -15.31
C ALA A 124 -0.93 1.13 -15.09
N ARG A 125 -1.47 1.73 -16.16
CA ARG A 125 -2.41 2.86 -16.06
C ARG A 125 -3.63 2.53 -15.19
N HIS A 126 -4.26 1.38 -15.38
CA HIS A 126 -5.41 0.97 -14.58
C HIS A 126 -5.02 0.77 -13.12
N VAL A 127 -3.85 0.18 -12.84
CA VAL A 127 -3.37 0.06 -11.45
C VAL A 127 -3.23 1.44 -10.79
N HIS A 128 -2.60 2.41 -11.47
CA HIS A 128 -2.42 3.76 -10.94
C HIS A 128 -3.73 4.55 -10.82
N GLU A 129 -4.69 4.34 -11.71
CA GLU A 129 -6.03 4.91 -11.61
C GLU A 129 -6.78 4.40 -10.38
N GLU A 130 -6.63 3.12 -10.04
CA GLU A 130 -7.21 2.57 -8.81
C GLU A 130 -6.48 3.03 -7.54
N ILE A 131 -5.13 3.06 -7.55
CA ILE A 131 -4.33 3.62 -6.44
C ILE A 131 -4.76 5.06 -6.14
N LYS A 132 -5.00 5.87 -7.18
CA LYS A 132 -5.49 7.25 -7.02
C LYS A 132 -6.82 7.34 -6.27
N ASP A 133 -7.70 6.35 -6.45
CA ASP A 133 -9.01 6.27 -5.80
C ASP A 133 -9.00 5.47 -4.49
N THR A 134 -7.82 5.03 -4.02
CA THR A 134 -7.64 4.39 -2.72
C THR A 134 -7.11 5.44 -1.72
N PRO A 135 -7.92 5.85 -0.74
CA PRO A 135 -7.57 6.98 0.13
C PRO A 135 -6.66 6.56 1.29
N ILE A 136 -6.03 7.57 1.92
CA ILE A 136 -5.27 7.52 3.19
C ILE A 136 -3.91 6.82 3.10
N ILE A 137 -3.85 5.60 2.58
CA ILE A 137 -2.63 4.79 2.57
C ILE A 137 -1.67 5.25 1.46
N ASP A 138 -0.38 5.16 1.75
CA ASP A 138 0.66 5.22 0.72
C ASP A 138 0.70 3.89 -0.03
N GLU A 139 0.89 3.93 -1.35
CA GLU A 139 0.93 2.71 -2.17
C GLU A 139 2.10 2.69 -3.15
N ALA A 140 2.55 1.47 -3.48
CA ALA A 140 3.38 1.19 -4.64
C ALA A 140 2.92 -0.10 -5.31
N ALA A 141 3.35 -0.34 -6.55
CA ALA A 141 2.96 -1.52 -7.32
C ALA A 141 4.18 -2.27 -7.87
N PHE A 142 4.10 -3.60 -7.94
CA PHE A 142 5.20 -4.45 -8.39
C PHE A 142 4.93 -4.99 -9.81
N PRO A 143 5.59 -4.46 -10.85
CA PRO A 143 5.51 -5.05 -12.19
C PRO A 143 5.95 -6.51 -12.18
N VAL A 144 5.24 -7.35 -12.92
CA VAL A 144 5.56 -8.77 -13.07
C VAL A 144 6.52 -9.01 -14.24
N PHE A 145 7.61 -9.73 -13.97
CA PHE A 145 8.70 -10.03 -14.92
C PHE A 145 8.84 -11.52 -15.23
N GLY A 146 8.29 -12.39 -14.37
CA GLY A 146 8.54 -13.84 -14.43
C GLY A 146 8.10 -14.56 -15.71
N ASN A 147 7.30 -13.91 -16.56
CA ASN A 147 6.85 -14.45 -17.86
C ASN A 147 6.96 -13.39 -18.96
N ASN A 148 7.94 -12.50 -18.86
CA ASN A 148 8.12 -11.42 -19.83
C ASN A 148 9.02 -11.86 -20.99
N TRP A 149 8.54 -11.72 -22.22
CA TRP A 149 9.26 -12.18 -23.43
C TRP A 149 10.65 -11.57 -23.58
N PHE A 150 10.81 -10.26 -23.34
CA PHE A 150 12.12 -9.61 -23.45
C PHE A 150 13.11 -10.15 -22.41
N VAL A 151 12.65 -10.33 -21.17
CA VAL A 151 13.46 -10.93 -20.11
C VAL A 151 13.89 -12.35 -20.49
N PHE A 152 12.97 -13.16 -21.01
CA PHE A 152 13.30 -14.53 -21.44
C PHE A 152 14.29 -14.58 -22.60
N GLU A 153 14.09 -13.77 -23.64
CA GLU A 153 14.98 -13.75 -24.81
C GLU A 153 16.39 -13.31 -24.41
N TYR A 154 16.52 -12.24 -23.61
CA TYR A 154 17.82 -11.77 -23.14
C TYR A 154 18.51 -12.77 -22.21
N LEU A 155 17.77 -13.42 -21.30
CA LEU A 155 18.33 -14.46 -20.44
C LEU A 155 18.80 -15.68 -21.24
N LYS A 156 18.01 -16.13 -22.23
CA LYS A 156 18.36 -17.25 -23.11
C LYS A 156 19.65 -16.99 -23.88
N ASN A 157 19.88 -15.76 -24.31
CA ASN A 157 21.07 -15.35 -25.07
C ASN A 157 22.26 -14.94 -24.18
N ASN A 158 22.17 -15.11 -22.84
CA ASN A 158 23.17 -14.66 -21.86
C ASN A 158 23.45 -13.14 -21.88
N GLU A 159 22.46 -12.33 -22.24
CA GLU A 159 22.58 -10.86 -22.38
C GLU A 159 22.16 -10.13 -21.10
N MET A 160 22.92 -10.29 -20.01
CA MET A 160 22.54 -9.75 -18.70
C MET A 160 22.43 -8.21 -18.68
N ASP A 161 23.26 -7.51 -19.44
CA ASP A 161 23.19 -6.04 -19.54
C ASP A 161 21.85 -5.59 -20.15
N ASN A 162 21.33 -6.33 -21.13
CA ASN A 162 20.03 -6.07 -21.75
C ASN A 162 18.89 -6.37 -20.77
N VAL A 163 19.00 -7.43 -19.95
CA VAL A 163 18.03 -7.70 -18.87
C VAL A 163 17.96 -6.51 -17.90
N MET A 164 19.10 -6.03 -17.41
CA MET A 164 19.17 -4.91 -16.47
C MET A 164 18.62 -3.61 -17.09
N ALA A 165 19.00 -3.30 -18.32
CA ALA A 165 18.51 -2.13 -19.03
C ALA A 165 16.99 -2.18 -19.25
N TYR A 166 16.47 -3.33 -19.67
CA TYR A 166 15.03 -3.54 -19.87
C TYR A 166 14.25 -3.42 -18.58
N ILE A 167 14.70 -4.04 -17.48
CA ILE A 167 14.05 -3.94 -16.17
C ILE A 167 14.02 -2.48 -15.69
N SER A 168 15.13 -1.76 -15.82
CA SER A 168 15.22 -0.34 -15.44
C SER A 168 14.21 0.51 -16.22
N TRP A 169 14.15 0.31 -17.55
CA TRP A 169 13.18 0.98 -18.41
C TRP A 169 11.74 0.63 -18.02
N LEU A 170 11.43 -0.65 -17.75
CA LEU A 170 10.07 -1.08 -17.46
C LEU A 170 9.59 -0.56 -16.10
N LEU A 171 10.44 -0.59 -15.07
CA LEU A 171 10.14 0.03 -13.76
C LEU A 171 9.81 1.52 -13.92
N LYS A 172 10.65 2.28 -14.65
CA LYS A 172 10.43 3.71 -14.90
C LYS A 172 9.16 3.98 -15.71
N SER A 173 8.91 3.19 -16.76
CA SER A 173 7.80 3.38 -17.68
C SER A 173 6.46 3.07 -17.01
N THR A 174 6.41 2.00 -16.22
CA THR A 174 5.21 1.58 -15.48
C THR A 174 5.04 2.28 -14.14
N LYS A 175 6.02 3.08 -13.69
CA LYS A 175 6.09 3.64 -12.32
C LYS A 175 6.02 2.54 -11.25
N GLY A 176 6.66 1.41 -11.53
CA GLY A 176 6.73 0.27 -10.63
C GLY A 176 7.88 0.38 -9.62
N TYR A 177 7.75 -0.36 -8.52
CA TYR A 177 8.69 -0.29 -7.39
C TYR A 177 9.65 -1.48 -7.30
N ALA A 178 9.18 -2.70 -7.61
CA ALA A 178 9.96 -3.93 -7.42
C ALA A 178 9.83 -4.92 -8.58
N ILE A 179 10.80 -5.82 -8.69
CA ILE A 179 10.80 -6.94 -9.64
C ILE A 179 9.97 -8.08 -9.04
N LYS A 180 8.73 -8.28 -9.51
CA LYS A 180 7.92 -9.43 -9.09
C LYS A 180 8.06 -10.60 -10.06
N ILE A 181 8.31 -11.78 -9.51
CA ILE A 181 8.38 -13.04 -10.25
C ILE A 181 7.23 -13.93 -9.74
N VAL A 182 6.36 -14.37 -10.65
CA VAL A 182 5.24 -15.28 -10.35
C VAL A 182 5.35 -16.44 -11.34
N ASN A 183 5.48 -17.66 -10.83
CA ASN A 183 5.54 -18.91 -11.61
C ASN A 183 6.36 -18.77 -12.91
N PRO A 184 7.68 -18.58 -12.82
CA PRO A 184 8.48 -18.19 -13.97
C PRO A 184 8.47 -19.28 -15.05
N GLY A 185 8.07 -18.91 -16.27
CA GLY A 185 7.90 -19.79 -17.42
C GLY A 185 6.55 -20.49 -17.45
N GLY A 186 5.92 -20.72 -16.30
CA GLY A 186 4.69 -21.51 -16.22
C GLY A 186 3.41 -20.79 -16.65
N SER A 187 3.41 -19.46 -16.77
CA SER A 187 2.24 -18.73 -17.34
C SER A 187 2.36 -18.49 -18.86
N GLU A 188 3.55 -18.67 -19.41
CA GLU A 188 3.83 -18.57 -20.85
C GLU A 188 3.73 -19.93 -21.57
N ALA A 189 4.03 -21.02 -20.84
CA ALA A 189 4.16 -22.39 -21.37
C ALA A 189 2.89 -22.98 -22.01
#